data_AF-A0A1H8AYS4-F1
#
_entry.id   AF-A0A1H8AYS4-F1
#
_cell.length_a   1.000
_cell.length_b   1.000
_cell.length_c   1.000
_cell.angle_alpha   90.00
_cell.angle_beta   90.00
_cell.angle_gamma   90.00
#
_symmetry.space_group_name_H-M   'P 1'
#
loop_
_entity.id
_entity.type
_entity.pdbx_description
1 polymer ?
#
loop_
_entity_poly.entity_id
_entity_poly.type
_entity_poly.pdbx_seq_one_letter_code
_entity_poly.pdbx_strand_id
1 'polypeptide(L)'
;MKTLKIFATLLMLFAFTTSMNAQVLTKAQEKAVKKDVKKYEKEGWKVKPGSPTIAMQLTKSYQMVWEKTADGADQWIMGEGSSVGTIYDAARTQAMTVAQGEIARKMKTDLTAQIEQDLANEQFSQQEAESIAQTVVNTMGRSVDQSISRPNSLIEMYRDLPNGNVEVLMRLAISSAKLDSLAKEAIEKARRDYLQKRIDEVKNKNK
;
A
#
# COMPACT_ATOMS: atom_id res chain seq x y z
N MET A 1 25.25 -18.68 58.13
CA MET A 1 25.70 -17.69 57.13
C MET A 1 24.92 -17.94 55.84
N LYS A 2 23.88 -17.15 55.58
CA LYS A 2 22.98 -17.26 54.42
C LYS A 2 22.92 -15.89 53.74
N THR A 3 23.71 -15.68 52.70
CA THR A 3 23.59 -14.51 51.79
C THR A 3 24.43 -14.76 50.53
N LEU A 4 23.80 -15.21 49.43
CA LEU A 4 24.11 -14.79 48.05
C LEU A 4 23.14 -15.47 47.08
N LYS A 5 21.90 -14.98 47.03
CA LYS A 5 21.00 -15.13 45.90
C LYS A 5 20.46 -13.73 45.64
N ILE A 6 20.97 -13.05 44.63
CA ILE A 6 20.44 -11.87 43.91
C ILE A 6 21.65 -11.37 43.10
N PHE A 7 21.78 -11.77 41.83
CA PHE A 7 22.42 -10.99 40.73
C PHE A 7 22.55 -11.81 39.41
N ALA A 8 21.54 -12.60 39.03
CA ALA A 8 21.55 -13.28 37.73
C ALA A 8 20.15 -13.41 37.11
N THR A 9 19.27 -12.46 37.39
CA THR A 9 17.89 -12.44 36.85
C THR A 9 17.49 -11.01 36.45
N LEU A 10 18.41 -10.28 35.82
CA LEU A 10 18.14 -8.95 35.28
C LEU A 10 19.00 -8.64 34.05
N LEU A 11 19.16 -9.58 33.11
CA LEU A 11 19.76 -9.28 31.79
C LEU A 11 19.46 -10.33 30.70
N MET A 12 18.23 -10.84 30.63
CA MET A 12 17.76 -11.63 29.48
C MET A 12 16.28 -11.36 29.16
N LEU A 13 15.88 -10.09 29.29
CA LEU A 13 14.54 -9.63 28.87
C LEU A 13 14.63 -8.47 27.86
N PHE A 14 15.67 -8.46 27.03
CA PHE A 14 15.87 -7.47 25.95
C PHE A 14 16.30 -8.13 24.64
N ALA A 15 15.59 -9.18 24.25
CA ALA A 15 15.71 -9.75 22.91
C ALA A 15 14.36 -10.34 22.47
N PHE A 16 13.40 -9.46 22.15
CA PHE A 16 12.39 -9.60 21.10
C PHE A 16 11.29 -8.53 21.31
N THR A 17 11.55 -7.29 20.92
CA THR A 17 10.47 -6.31 20.68
C THR A 17 10.79 -5.50 19.43
N THR A 18 10.99 -6.17 18.29
CA THR A 18 10.41 -5.62 17.06
C THR A 18 8.93 -5.97 17.12
N SER A 19 8.17 -5.05 17.72
CA SER A 19 6.72 -5.10 17.78
C SER A 19 6.16 -5.18 16.36
N MET A 20 5.82 -6.39 15.92
CA MET A 20 4.64 -6.54 15.08
C MET A 20 3.46 -6.15 15.96
N ASN A 21 3.13 -4.86 15.98
CA ASN A 21 1.86 -4.40 16.53
C ASN A 21 0.76 -4.83 15.56
N ALA A 22 0.47 -6.13 15.49
CA ALA A 22 -0.74 -6.61 14.86
C ALA A 22 -1.88 -6.11 15.75
N GLN A 23 -2.54 -5.04 15.31
CA GLN A 23 -3.63 -4.46 16.06
C GLN A 23 -4.70 -5.54 16.27
N VAL A 24 -4.98 -5.84 17.53
CA VAL A 24 -6.00 -6.85 17.88
C VAL A 24 -7.35 -6.25 17.51
N LEU A 25 -8.10 -6.98 16.66
CA LEU A 25 -9.43 -6.55 16.27
C LEU A 25 -10.32 -6.41 17.50
N THR A 26 -11.09 -5.33 17.57
CA THR A 26 -12.15 -5.18 18.55
C THR A 26 -13.23 -6.25 18.34
N LYS A 27 -14.02 -6.55 19.37
CA LYS A 27 -15.13 -7.51 19.28
C LYS A 27 -16.12 -7.17 18.15
N ALA A 28 -16.33 -5.89 17.86
CA ALA A 28 -17.19 -5.45 16.77
C ALA A 28 -16.57 -5.78 15.40
N GLN A 29 -15.27 -5.52 15.24
CA GLN A 29 -14.52 -5.85 14.02
C GLN A 29 -14.46 -7.37 13.80
N GLU A 30 -14.21 -8.16 14.84
CA GLU A 30 -14.26 -9.63 14.75
C GLU A 30 -15.64 -10.14 14.31
N LYS A 31 -16.72 -9.54 14.81
CA LYS A 31 -18.08 -9.90 14.42
C LYS A 31 -18.34 -9.57 12.95
N ALA A 32 -17.83 -8.43 12.46
CA ALA A 32 -17.90 -8.05 11.06
C ALA A 32 -17.14 -9.06 10.17
N VAL A 33 -15.90 -9.42 10.52
CA VAL A 33 -15.14 -10.46 9.82
C VAL A 33 -15.90 -11.77 9.77
N LYS A 34 -16.43 -12.25 10.90
CA LYS A 34 -17.20 -13.50 10.96
C LYS A 34 -18.46 -13.46 10.08
N LYS A 35 -19.10 -12.31 9.95
CA LYS A 35 -20.27 -12.13 9.07
C LYS A 35 -19.87 -12.26 7.61
N ASP A 36 -18.77 -11.61 7.23
CA ASP A 36 -18.26 -11.64 5.86
C ASP A 36 -17.75 -13.02 5.48
N VAL A 37 -17.00 -13.70 6.36
CA VAL A 37 -16.58 -15.10 6.15
C VAL A 37 -17.77 -15.98 5.80
N LYS A 38 -18.83 -15.94 6.62
CA LYS A 38 -20.04 -16.72 6.38
C LYS A 38 -20.75 -16.34 5.07
N LYS A 39 -20.70 -15.06 4.68
CA LYS A 39 -21.27 -14.59 3.42
C LYS A 39 -20.48 -15.20 2.24
N TYR A 40 -19.16 -15.06 2.24
CA TYR A 40 -18.31 -15.60 1.18
C TYR A 40 -18.42 -17.13 1.09
N GLU A 41 -18.45 -17.84 2.22
CA GLU A 41 -18.67 -19.30 2.22
C GLU A 41 -20.03 -19.70 1.62
N LYS A 42 -21.11 -18.98 1.96
CA LYS A 42 -22.46 -19.23 1.40
C LYS A 42 -22.55 -18.94 -0.09
N GLU A 43 -21.79 -17.96 -0.57
CA GLU A 43 -21.70 -17.60 -1.98
C GLU A 43 -20.78 -18.52 -2.78
N GLY A 44 -20.22 -19.57 -2.16
CA GLY A 44 -19.40 -20.59 -2.80
C GLY A 44 -17.94 -20.17 -3.03
N TRP A 45 -17.48 -19.10 -2.37
CA TRP A 45 -16.08 -18.71 -2.44
C TRP A 45 -15.19 -19.72 -1.73
N LYS A 46 -14.04 -19.98 -2.33
CA LYS A 46 -13.02 -20.92 -1.88
C LYS A 46 -11.63 -20.37 -2.15
N VAL A 47 -10.64 -20.97 -1.50
CA VAL A 47 -9.22 -20.61 -1.64
C VAL A 47 -8.47 -21.79 -2.25
N LYS A 48 -7.36 -21.52 -2.94
CA LYS A 48 -6.53 -22.60 -3.48
C LYS A 48 -5.98 -23.47 -2.34
N PRO A 49 -5.78 -24.79 -2.55
CA PRO A 49 -5.07 -25.62 -1.60
C PRO A 49 -3.70 -25.03 -1.25
N GLY A 50 -3.37 -24.97 0.05
CA GLY A 50 -2.13 -24.37 0.56
C GLY A 50 -2.18 -22.85 0.78
N SER A 51 -3.25 -22.17 0.36
CA SER A 51 -3.48 -20.76 0.70
C SER A 51 -4.11 -20.60 2.09
N PRO A 52 -3.93 -19.44 2.77
CA PRO A 52 -4.65 -19.15 4.01
C PRO A 52 -6.17 -19.23 3.82
N THR A 53 -6.90 -19.63 4.86
CA THR A 53 -8.37 -19.73 4.82
C THR A 53 -9.03 -18.36 4.58
N ILE A 54 -10.28 -18.34 4.10
CA ILE A 54 -11.05 -17.10 3.91
C ILE A 54 -11.06 -16.26 5.19
N ALA A 55 -11.23 -16.90 6.35
CA ALA A 55 -11.17 -16.23 7.64
C ALA A 55 -9.81 -15.55 7.89
N MET A 56 -8.70 -16.24 7.66
CA MET A 56 -7.36 -15.66 7.85
C MET A 56 -7.10 -14.49 6.90
N GLN A 57 -7.49 -14.63 5.63
CA GLN A 57 -7.34 -13.59 4.62
C GLN A 57 -8.16 -12.34 4.98
N LEU A 58 -9.45 -12.52 5.35
CA LEU A 58 -10.32 -11.42 5.75
C LEU A 58 -9.87 -10.76 7.03
N THR A 59 -9.50 -11.53 8.07
CA THR A 59 -8.95 -10.98 9.31
C THR A 59 -7.73 -10.10 9.04
N LYS A 60 -6.77 -10.59 8.26
CA LYS A 60 -5.56 -9.83 7.91
C LYS A 60 -5.90 -8.57 7.12
N SER A 61 -6.78 -8.69 6.11
CA SER A 61 -7.20 -7.53 5.32
C SER A 61 -7.87 -6.48 6.20
N TYR A 62 -8.71 -6.90 7.11
CA TYR A 62 -9.42 -6.04 8.04
C TYR A 62 -8.45 -5.33 8.99
N GLN A 63 -7.49 -6.05 9.58
CA GLN A 63 -6.43 -5.44 10.40
C GLN A 63 -5.73 -4.31 9.67
N MET A 64 -5.31 -4.53 8.43
CA MET A 64 -4.61 -3.51 7.64
C MET A 64 -5.50 -2.31 7.26
N VAL A 65 -6.83 -2.46 7.19
CA VAL A 65 -7.74 -1.31 6.97
C VAL A 65 -7.77 -0.39 8.18
N TRP A 66 -7.52 -0.91 9.38
CA TRP A 66 -7.54 -0.14 10.62
C TRP A 66 -6.17 0.30 11.12
N GLU A 67 -5.11 -0.21 10.50
CA GLU A 67 -3.75 0.25 10.76
C GLU A 67 -3.58 1.68 10.27
N LYS A 68 -3.31 2.57 11.23
CA LYS A 68 -3.04 3.99 11.01
C LYS A 68 -1.57 4.28 11.29
N THR A 69 -1.02 5.23 10.55
CA THR A 69 0.28 5.84 10.85
C THR A 69 0.22 6.70 12.11
N ALA A 70 1.38 7.14 12.62
CA ALA A 70 1.47 7.93 13.86
C ALA A 70 0.73 9.27 13.80
N ASP A 71 0.62 9.85 12.60
CA ASP A 71 -0.11 11.06 12.24
C ASP A 71 -1.60 10.80 11.93
N GLY A 72 -2.06 9.55 12.02
CA GLY A 72 -3.47 9.17 11.88
C GLY A 72 -3.94 8.90 10.44
N ALA A 73 -3.05 8.94 9.45
CA ALA A 73 -3.32 8.55 8.08
C ALA A 73 -3.41 7.02 7.92
N ASP A 74 -3.98 6.55 6.81
CA ASP A 74 -4.02 5.11 6.51
C ASP A 74 -2.61 4.58 6.26
N GLN A 75 -2.23 3.49 6.93
CA GLN A 75 -0.91 2.87 6.75
C GLN A 75 -0.79 2.08 5.43
N TRP A 76 -1.93 1.73 4.83
CA TRP A 76 -2.00 0.91 3.62
C TRP A 76 -2.94 1.51 2.58
N ILE A 77 -2.46 1.56 1.34
CA ILE A 77 -3.26 1.85 0.16
C ILE A 77 -3.74 0.53 -0.40
N MET A 78 -5.05 0.32 -0.38
CA MET A 78 -5.67 -0.93 -0.83
C MET A 78 -6.42 -0.78 -2.15
N GLY A 79 -6.38 -1.82 -2.97
CA GLY A 79 -7.20 -1.95 -4.17
C GLY A 79 -7.91 -3.29 -4.21
N GLU A 80 -9.12 -3.29 -4.74
CA GLU A 80 -9.91 -4.49 -4.94
C GLU A 80 -10.18 -4.69 -6.43
N GLY A 81 -10.25 -5.96 -6.83
CA GLY A 81 -10.56 -6.31 -8.21
C GLY A 81 -11.19 -7.68 -8.26
N SER A 82 -12.19 -7.83 -9.11
CA SER A 82 -12.76 -9.12 -9.47
C SER A 82 -12.77 -9.30 -10.97
N SER A 83 -12.78 -10.55 -11.40
CA SER A 83 -12.94 -10.89 -12.81
C SER A 83 -13.50 -12.28 -12.97
N VAL A 84 -14.24 -12.48 -14.06
CA VAL A 84 -14.75 -13.77 -14.50
C VAL A 84 -13.98 -14.19 -15.75
N GLY A 85 -13.49 -15.43 -15.77
CA GLY A 85 -12.78 -16.00 -16.91
C GLY A 85 -13.09 -17.48 -17.10
N THR A 86 -12.77 -18.00 -18.28
CA THR A 86 -12.95 -19.43 -18.60
C THR A 86 -12.02 -20.32 -17.79
N ILE A 87 -10.86 -19.79 -17.38
CA ILE A 87 -9.91 -20.46 -16.49
C ILE A 87 -9.50 -19.53 -15.35
N TYR A 88 -9.15 -20.14 -14.22
CA TYR A 88 -8.76 -19.44 -13.01
C TYR A 88 -7.59 -18.46 -13.25
N ASP A 89 -6.53 -18.86 -13.96
CA ASP A 89 -5.33 -18.01 -14.08
C ASP A 89 -5.58 -16.74 -14.91
N ALA A 90 -6.47 -16.82 -15.90
CA ALA A 90 -6.89 -15.67 -16.69
C ALA A 90 -7.73 -14.70 -15.84
N ALA A 91 -8.73 -15.23 -15.12
CA ALA A 91 -9.56 -14.45 -14.20
C ALA A 91 -8.71 -13.79 -13.10
N ARG A 92 -7.75 -14.52 -12.52
CA ARG A 92 -6.82 -14.01 -11.51
C ARG A 92 -5.97 -12.86 -12.05
N THR A 93 -5.40 -13.02 -13.24
CA THR A 93 -4.55 -11.98 -13.85
C THR A 93 -5.37 -10.71 -14.09
N GLN A 94 -6.60 -10.85 -14.59
CA GLN A 94 -7.48 -9.71 -14.82
C GLN A 94 -7.92 -9.05 -13.51
N ALA A 95 -8.30 -9.83 -12.49
CA ALA A 95 -8.66 -9.30 -11.17
C ALA A 95 -7.50 -8.55 -10.51
N MET A 96 -6.27 -9.09 -10.64
CA MET A 96 -5.04 -8.45 -10.16
C MET A 96 -4.81 -7.11 -10.86
N THR A 97 -4.95 -7.05 -12.19
CA THR A 97 -4.79 -5.81 -12.96
C THR A 97 -5.81 -4.75 -12.54
N VAL A 98 -7.06 -5.15 -12.29
CA VAL A 98 -8.10 -4.22 -11.78
C VAL A 98 -7.70 -3.66 -10.41
N ALA A 99 -7.29 -4.52 -9.48
CA ALA A 99 -6.87 -4.11 -8.14
C ALA A 99 -5.62 -3.21 -8.16
N GLN A 100 -4.63 -3.51 -9.00
CA GLN A 100 -3.45 -2.66 -9.22
C GLN A 100 -3.85 -1.29 -9.79
N GLY A 101 -4.79 -1.27 -10.74
CA GLY A 101 -5.33 -0.03 -11.30
C GLY A 101 -6.04 0.84 -10.25
N GLU A 102 -6.75 0.22 -9.30
CA GLU A 102 -7.34 0.97 -8.18
C GLU A 102 -6.28 1.60 -7.27
N ILE A 103 -5.24 0.84 -6.93
CA ILE A 103 -4.12 1.36 -6.12
C ILE A 103 -3.45 2.51 -6.84
N ALA A 104 -3.17 2.36 -8.14
CA ALA A 104 -2.55 3.41 -8.95
C ALA A 104 -3.39 4.71 -8.96
N ARG A 105 -4.72 4.59 -9.07
CA ARG A 105 -5.62 5.76 -8.98
C ARG A 105 -5.54 6.43 -7.61
N LYS A 106 -5.62 5.67 -6.52
CA LYS A 106 -5.52 6.19 -5.15
C LYS A 106 -4.17 6.86 -4.89
N MET A 107 -3.08 6.18 -5.21
CA MET A 107 -1.72 6.72 -5.11
C MET A 107 -1.57 8.04 -5.88
N LYS A 108 -2.10 8.12 -7.10
CA LYS A 108 -2.02 9.36 -7.90
C LYS A 108 -2.75 10.51 -7.24
N THR A 109 -3.95 10.28 -6.69
CA THR A 109 -4.73 11.29 -5.97
C THR A 109 -3.99 11.77 -4.73
N ASP A 110 -3.57 10.85 -3.87
CA ASP A 110 -2.92 11.16 -2.59
C ASP A 110 -1.59 11.91 -2.81
N LEU A 111 -0.81 11.45 -3.78
CA LEU A 111 0.46 12.08 -4.13
C LEU A 111 0.26 13.49 -4.70
N THR A 112 -0.74 13.69 -5.57
CA THR A 112 -1.05 15.02 -6.12
C THR A 112 -1.42 16.00 -4.99
N ALA A 113 -2.27 15.59 -4.07
CA ALA A 113 -2.66 16.39 -2.92
C ALA A 113 -1.46 16.74 -2.03
N GLN A 114 -0.56 15.78 -1.78
CA GLN A 114 0.65 15.99 -1.00
C GLN A 114 1.59 17.01 -1.66
N ILE A 115 1.79 16.92 -2.98
CA ILE A 115 2.63 17.89 -3.72
C ILE A 115 2.01 19.28 -3.71
N GLU A 116 0.70 19.40 -3.94
CA GLU A 116 0.00 20.68 -3.86
C GLU A 116 0.15 21.33 -2.48
N GLN A 117 0.04 20.53 -1.42
CA GLN A 117 0.28 20.98 -0.05
C GLN A 117 1.73 21.40 0.18
N ASP A 118 2.71 20.61 -0.26
CA ASP A 118 4.14 20.93 -0.10
C ASP A 118 4.52 22.19 -0.88
N LEU A 119 4.03 22.34 -2.11
CA LEU A 119 4.22 23.55 -2.92
C LEU A 119 3.58 24.79 -2.30
N ALA A 120 2.42 24.66 -1.65
CA ALA A 120 1.77 25.76 -0.96
C ALA A 120 2.49 26.15 0.34
N ASN A 121 3.14 25.20 1.00
CA ASN A 121 3.91 25.42 2.23
C ASN A 121 5.30 26.00 1.96
N GLU A 122 5.93 25.61 0.85
CA GLU A 122 7.20 26.17 0.42
C GLU A 122 7.00 27.54 -0.28
N GLN A 123 7.87 28.50 0.01
CA GLN A 123 7.87 29.82 -0.65
C GLN A 123 8.51 29.75 -2.05
N PHE A 124 8.06 28.82 -2.89
CA PHE A 124 8.52 28.75 -4.27
C PHE A 124 8.06 29.97 -5.07
N SER A 125 8.88 30.43 -6.01
CA SER A 125 8.35 31.31 -7.05
C SER A 125 7.36 30.54 -7.92
N GLN A 126 6.39 31.25 -8.52
CA GLN A 126 5.36 30.62 -9.35
C GLN A 126 5.95 29.75 -10.48
N GLN A 127 7.04 30.20 -11.11
CA GLN A 127 7.75 29.43 -12.15
C GLN A 127 8.46 28.18 -11.61
N GLU A 128 8.96 28.20 -10.37
CA GLU A 128 9.56 27.04 -9.72
C GLU A 128 8.50 25.98 -9.42
N ALA A 129 7.37 26.40 -8.84
CA ALA A 129 6.27 25.51 -8.51
C ALA A 129 5.71 24.80 -9.75
N GLU A 130 5.48 25.52 -10.85
CA GLU A 130 4.97 24.96 -12.11
C GLU A 130 5.96 23.96 -12.73
N SER A 131 7.26 24.27 -12.74
CA SER A 131 8.30 23.38 -13.29
C SER A 131 8.47 22.10 -12.46
N ILE A 132 8.41 22.24 -11.13
CA ILE A 132 8.48 21.12 -10.19
C ILE A 132 7.26 20.23 -10.37
N ALA A 133 6.05 20.79 -10.37
CA ALA A 133 4.80 20.05 -10.58
C ALA A 133 4.84 19.21 -11.86
N GLN A 134 5.27 19.79 -12.99
CA GLN A 134 5.36 19.07 -14.27
C GLN A 134 6.36 17.91 -14.24
N THR A 135 7.52 18.10 -13.59
CA THR A 135 8.56 17.07 -13.47
C THR A 135 8.13 15.95 -12.54
N VAL A 136 7.43 16.30 -11.46
CA VAL A 136 6.86 15.33 -10.54
C VAL A 136 5.82 14.49 -11.27
N VAL A 137 4.84 15.08 -11.97
CA VAL A 137 3.84 14.35 -12.78
C VAL A 137 4.46 13.30 -13.69
N ASN A 138 5.55 13.65 -14.38
CA ASN A 138 6.26 12.72 -15.27
C ASN A 138 7.00 11.59 -14.52
N THR A 139 7.43 11.85 -13.28
CA THR A 139 8.10 10.87 -12.42
C THR A 139 7.09 9.96 -11.71
N MET A 140 5.90 10.50 -11.38
CA MET A 140 4.81 9.80 -10.69
C MET A 140 4.40 8.52 -11.43
N GLY A 141 4.16 8.61 -12.74
CA GLY A 141 3.70 7.46 -13.53
C GLY A 141 4.63 6.26 -13.40
N ARG A 142 5.94 6.46 -13.57
CA ARG A 142 6.94 5.39 -13.50
C ARG A 142 7.08 4.80 -12.09
N SER A 143 7.04 5.63 -11.05
CA SER A 143 7.19 5.19 -9.66
C SER A 143 5.97 4.44 -9.14
N VAL A 144 4.77 4.86 -9.56
CA VAL A 144 3.51 4.15 -9.29
C VAL A 144 3.56 2.78 -9.97
N ASP A 145 3.91 2.73 -11.27
CA ASP A 145 4.02 1.47 -12.03
C ASP A 145 5.00 0.48 -11.39
N GLN A 146 6.15 0.95 -10.91
CA GLN A 146 7.12 0.12 -10.19
C GLN A 146 6.57 -0.40 -8.86
N SER A 147 5.84 0.43 -8.11
CA SER A 147 5.33 0.06 -6.79
C SER A 147 4.18 -0.95 -6.89
N ILE A 148 3.31 -0.80 -7.89
CA ILE A 148 2.22 -1.74 -8.12
C ILE A 148 2.67 -3.06 -8.76
N SER A 149 3.95 -3.20 -9.11
CA SER A 149 4.47 -4.44 -9.70
C SER A 149 4.49 -5.62 -8.72
N ARG A 150 4.59 -5.37 -7.41
CA ARG A 150 4.67 -6.41 -6.37
C ARG A 150 3.87 -6.04 -5.11
N PRO A 151 2.53 -5.93 -5.21
CA PRO A 151 1.70 -5.59 -4.07
C PRO A 151 1.53 -6.79 -3.13
N ASN A 152 1.23 -6.52 -1.86
CA ASN A 152 0.88 -7.57 -0.90
C ASN A 152 -0.51 -8.12 -1.22
N SER A 153 -0.60 -9.40 -1.56
CA SER A 153 -1.90 -10.08 -1.70
C SER A 153 -2.51 -10.33 -0.31
N LEU A 154 -3.67 -9.72 -0.06
CA LEU A 154 -4.41 -9.86 1.19
C LEU A 154 -5.56 -10.84 1.05
N ILE A 155 -6.23 -10.78 -0.10
CA ILE A 155 -7.31 -11.67 -0.47
C ILE A 155 -7.02 -12.22 -1.85
N GLU A 156 -7.14 -13.54 -1.98
CA GLU A 156 -7.17 -14.30 -3.21
C GLU A 156 -8.12 -15.47 -3.01
N MET A 157 -9.35 -15.29 -3.48
CA MET A 157 -10.40 -16.32 -3.43
C MET A 157 -11.10 -16.43 -4.78
N TYR A 158 -11.72 -17.57 -5.03
CA TYR A 158 -12.41 -17.84 -6.26
C TYR A 158 -13.69 -18.63 -6.03
N ARG A 159 -14.60 -18.60 -7.00
CA ARG A 159 -15.78 -19.48 -7.04
C ARG A 159 -16.02 -19.97 -8.45
N ASP A 160 -16.58 -21.17 -8.56
CA ASP A 160 -17.05 -21.69 -9.83
C ASP A 160 -18.45 -21.13 -10.10
N LEU A 161 -18.70 -20.70 -11.33
CA LEU A 161 -19.99 -20.20 -11.76
C LEU A 161 -20.79 -21.31 -12.46
N PRO A 162 -22.15 -21.23 -12.49
CA PRO A 162 -22.98 -22.25 -13.11
C PRO A 162 -22.71 -22.50 -14.60
N ASN A 163 -22.12 -21.52 -15.29
CA ASN A 163 -21.75 -21.61 -16.70
C ASN A 163 -20.36 -22.24 -16.94
N GLY A 164 -19.71 -22.76 -15.90
CA GLY A 164 -18.39 -23.37 -15.98
C GLY A 164 -17.22 -22.37 -15.91
N ASN A 165 -17.50 -21.06 -15.90
CA ASN A 165 -16.46 -20.04 -15.70
C ASN A 165 -16.05 -19.96 -14.23
N VAL A 166 -14.91 -19.32 -13.98
CA VAL A 166 -14.39 -19.04 -12.65
C VAL A 166 -14.40 -17.54 -12.41
N GLU A 167 -14.92 -17.13 -11.26
CA GLU A 167 -14.76 -15.77 -10.76
C GLU A 167 -13.63 -15.73 -9.72
N VAL A 168 -12.74 -14.76 -9.83
CA VAL A 168 -11.66 -14.53 -8.87
C VAL A 168 -11.83 -13.14 -8.27
N LEU A 169 -11.67 -13.04 -6.95
CA LEU A 169 -11.65 -11.80 -6.18
C LEU A 169 -10.27 -11.64 -5.55
N MET A 170 -9.67 -10.48 -5.78
CA MET A 170 -8.38 -10.10 -5.24
C MET A 170 -8.47 -8.79 -4.48
N ARG A 171 -7.78 -8.74 -3.34
CA ARG A 171 -7.50 -7.49 -2.63
C ARG A 171 -6.01 -7.38 -2.39
N LEU A 172 -5.47 -6.25 -2.81
CA LEU A 172 -4.05 -5.95 -2.80
C LEU A 172 -3.79 -4.75 -1.90
N ALA A 173 -2.59 -4.68 -1.32
CA ALA A 173 -2.16 -3.54 -0.54
C ALA A 173 -0.71 -3.14 -0.80
N ILE A 174 -0.45 -1.84 -0.70
CA ILE A 174 0.88 -1.23 -0.67
C ILE A 174 0.98 -0.34 0.57
N SER A 175 2.15 -0.29 1.19
CA SER A 175 2.35 0.58 2.35
C SER A 175 2.36 2.06 1.94
N SER A 176 1.63 2.90 2.67
CA SER A 176 1.61 4.36 2.46
C SER A 176 2.99 4.98 2.68
N ALA A 177 3.84 4.41 3.54
CA ALA A 177 5.22 4.86 3.70
C ALA A 177 6.04 4.78 2.39
N LYS A 178 5.70 3.82 1.51
CA LYS A 178 6.30 3.75 0.18
C LYS A 178 5.85 4.95 -0.67
N LEU A 179 4.58 5.37 -0.57
CA LEU A 179 4.08 6.56 -1.25
C LEU A 179 4.83 7.82 -0.78
N ASP A 180 5.01 8.00 0.53
CA ASP A 180 5.74 9.16 1.08
C ASP A 180 7.18 9.24 0.56
N SER A 181 7.86 8.09 0.48
CA SER A 181 9.21 8.03 -0.08
C SER A 181 9.23 8.44 -1.55
N LEU A 182 8.25 8.00 -2.33
CA LEU A 182 8.14 8.35 -3.74
C LEU A 182 7.82 9.84 -3.93
N ALA A 183 6.98 10.42 -3.07
CA ALA A 183 6.64 11.84 -3.09
C ALA A 183 7.89 12.69 -2.90
N LYS A 184 8.62 12.41 -1.81
CA LYS A 184 9.86 13.10 -1.46
C LYS A 184 10.92 12.96 -2.56
N GLU A 185 11.13 11.73 -3.06
CA GLU A 185 12.07 11.47 -4.14
C GLU A 185 11.72 12.25 -5.41
N ALA A 186 10.43 12.33 -5.76
CA ALA A 186 9.99 13.03 -6.95
C ALA A 186 10.18 14.55 -6.84
N ILE A 187 9.82 15.15 -5.70
CA ILE A 187 10.03 16.59 -5.43
C ILE A 187 11.53 16.93 -5.44
N GLU A 188 12.34 16.15 -4.75
CA GLU A 188 13.80 16.34 -4.70
C GLU A 188 14.45 16.21 -6.09
N LYS A 189 14.02 15.23 -6.88
CA LYS A 189 14.47 15.08 -8.27
C LYS A 189 14.07 16.29 -9.11
N ALA A 190 12.82 16.74 -8.99
CA ALA A 190 12.33 17.90 -9.72
C ALA A 190 13.09 19.18 -9.37
N ARG A 191 13.42 19.40 -8.09
CA ARG A 191 14.25 20.51 -7.64
C ARG A 191 15.66 20.45 -8.25
N ARG A 192 16.31 19.28 -8.24
CA ARG A 192 17.63 19.11 -8.87
C ARG A 192 17.59 19.41 -10.37
N ASP A 193 16.60 18.87 -11.08
CA ASP A 193 16.44 19.06 -12.52
C ASP A 193 16.21 20.56 -12.85
N TYR A 194 15.46 21.28 -12.00
CA TYR A 194 15.25 22.72 -12.12
C TYR A 194 16.54 23.53 -11.92
N LEU A 195 17.28 23.26 -10.83
CA LEU A 195 18.55 23.95 -10.55
C LEU A 195 19.57 23.73 -11.66
N GLN A 196 19.64 22.51 -12.20
CA GLN A 196 20.55 22.18 -13.30
C GLN A 196 20.21 23.01 -14.56
N LYS A 197 18.93 23.11 -14.93
CA LYS A 197 18.50 23.96 -16.06
C LYS A 197 18.94 25.41 -15.89
N ARG A 198 18.78 25.99 -14.69
CA ARG A 198 19.22 27.36 -14.40
C ARG A 198 20.73 27.54 -14.51
N ILE A 199 21.50 26.57 -14.01
CA ILE A 199 22.97 26.58 -14.14
C ILE A 199 23.37 26.61 -15.62
N ASP A 200 22.71 25.80 -16.45
CA ASP A 200 23.01 25.70 -17.87
C ASP A 200 22.59 26.97 -18.64
N GLU A 201 21.45 27.57 -18.29
CA GLU A 201 21.02 28.87 -18.83
C GLU A 201 22.02 29.99 -18.50
N VAL A 202 22.50 30.05 -17.26
CA VAL A 202 23.50 31.05 -16.84
C VAL A 202 24.83 30.83 -17.57
N LYS A 203 25.28 29.57 -17.72
CA LYS A 203 26.50 29.25 -18.47
C LYS A 203 26.38 29.63 -19.94
N ASN A 204 25.22 29.47 -20.55
CA ASN A 204 24.99 29.80 -21.96
C ASN A 204 24.81 31.30 -22.20
N LYS A 205 24.34 32.08 -21.21
CA LYS A 205 24.28 33.55 -21.29
C LYS A 205 25.63 34.25 -21.08
N ASN A 206 26.59 33.56 -20.46
CA ASN A 206 27.94 34.07 -20.19
C ASN A 206 28.98 33.60 -21.23
N LYS A 207 28.53 33.01 -22.34
CA LYS A 207 29.32 32.72 -23.55
C LYS A 207 28.93 33.70 -24.65
#